data_AF-A0A1F8PBP8-F1
#
_entry.id   AF-A0A1F8PBP8-F1
#
_cell.length_a   1.000
_cell.length_b   1.000
_cell.length_c   1.000
_cell.angle_alpha   90.00
_cell.angle_beta   90.00
_cell.angle_gamma   90.00
#
_symmetry.space_group_name_H-M   'P 1'
#
loop_
_entity.id
_entity.type
_entity.pdbx_description
1 polymer ?
#
loop_
_entity_poly.entity_id
_entity_poly.type
_entity_poly.pdbx_seq_one_letter_code
_entity_poly.pdbx_strand_id
1 'polypeptide(L)' 'MAEQWRIGGAPDDTNHTRIMELVFAGEQADILGTYPSSQDPAGELGPDDFAQIPLLLVQ' A
#
# COMPACT_ATOMS: atom_id res chain seq x y z
N MET A 1 19.95 3.37 15.64
CA MET A 1 19.01 3.38 16.78
C MET A 1 17.65 2.95 16.26
N ALA A 2 17.12 1.84 16.79
CA ALA A 2 15.78 1.28 16.68
C ALA A 2 14.95 1.50 15.39
N GLU A 3 15.29 0.80 14.31
CA GLU A 3 14.38 0.51 13.19
C GLU A 3 13.59 -0.80 13.41
N GLN A 4 13.72 -1.44 14.58
CA GLN A 4 13.05 -2.71 14.90
C GLN A 4 11.51 -2.63 14.77
N TRP A 5 10.96 -1.42 14.85
CA TRP A 5 9.53 -1.16 14.73
C TRP A 5 9.07 -0.87 13.29
N ARG A 6 10.02 -0.67 12.36
CA ARG A 6 9.72 -0.41 10.95
C ARG A 6 9.55 -1.72 10.21
N ILE A 7 8.53 -1.77 9.37
CA ILE A 7 8.38 -2.83 8.37
C ILE A 7 9.35 -2.49 7.22
N GLY A 8 10.21 -3.44 6.86
CA GLY A 8 11.22 -3.27 5.81
C GLY A 8 10.84 -3.93 4.48
N GLY A 9 11.65 -3.73 3.45
CA GLY A 9 11.50 -4.36 2.12
C GLY A 9 10.77 -3.51 1.06
N ALA A 10 10.22 -2.37 1.48
CA ALA A 10 9.62 -1.37 0.60
C ALA A 10 10.67 -0.54 -0.16
N PRO A 11 10.35 -0.01 -1.35
CA PRO A 11 11.05 1.13 -1.93
C PRO A 11 11.05 2.33 -0.97
N ASP A 12 12.07 3.18 -1.11
CA ASP A 12 12.15 4.44 -0.37
C ASP A 12 11.23 5.48 -1.04
N ASP A 13 9.92 5.33 -0.88
CA ASP A 13 8.89 6.24 -1.43
C ASP A 13 7.85 6.63 -0.36
N THR A 14 7.07 7.66 -0.66
CA THR A 14 6.09 8.21 0.29
C THR A 14 4.85 7.32 0.40
N ASN A 15 4.47 6.65 -0.69
CA ASN A 15 3.17 5.99 -0.84
C ASN A 15 3.21 4.46 -0.85
N HIS A 16 4.31 3.82 -0.49
CA HIS A 16 4.36 2.36 -0.41
C HIS A 16 3.28 1.81 0.52
N THR A 17 2.68 0.70 0.09
CA THR A 17 1.61 0.04 0.81
C THR A 17 2.13 -0.47 2.14
N ARG A 18 1.34 -0.27 3.19
CA ARG A 18 1.63 -0.81 4.54
C ARG A 18 0.70 -1.95 4.90
N ILE A 19 -0.08 -2.43 3.93
CA ILE A 19 -0.91 -3.63 4.07
C ILE A 19 0.01 -4.83 3.93
N MET A 20 0.21 -5.55 5.03
CA MET A 20 1.06 -6.74 5.05
C MET A 20 0.34 -7.94 4.45
N GLU A 21 -0.93 -8.13 4.81
CA GLU A 21 -1.71 -9.32 4.45
C GLU A 21 -3.15 -8.91 4.11
N LEU A 22 -3.71 -9.56 3.09
CA LEU A 22 -5.09 -9.38 2.67
C LEU A 22 -5.70 -10.72 2.26
N VAL A 23 -6.87 -11.04 2.81
CA VAL A 23 -7.66 -12.19 2.32
C VAL A 23 -8.26 -11.80 0.98
N PHE A 24 -7.65 -12.29 -0.09
CA PHE A 24 -8.04 -11.99 -1.47
C PHE A 24 -8.09 -13.28 -2.30
N ALA A 25 -9.00 -13.32 -3.28
CA ALA A 25 -9.20 -14.52 -4.09
C ALA A 25 -8.15 -14.68 -5.20
N GLY A 26 -7.44 -13.61 -5.56
CA GLY A 26 -6.34 -13.62 -6.53
C GLY A 26 -4.98 -13.35 -5.87
N GLU A 27 -3.99 -12.96 -6.67
CA GLU A 27 -2.67 -12.60 -6.16
C GLU A 27 -2.71 -11.24 -5.47
N GLN A 28 -2.22 -11.17 -4.23
CA GLN A 28 -2.18 -9.92 -3.45
C GLN A 28 -1.34 -8.84 -4.15
N ALA A 29 -0.26 -9.23 -4.83
CA ALA A 29 0.60 -8.31 -5.55
C ALA A 29 -0.13 -7.56 -6.68
N ASP A 30 -1.14 -8.20 -7.30
CA ASP A 30 -1.89 -7.63 -8.42
C ASP A 30 -2.79 -6.45 -8.03
N ILE A 31 -3.05 -6.26 -6.73
CA ILE A 31 -3.91 -5.17 -6.23
C ILE A 31 -3.19 -4.21 -5.28
N LEU A 32 -2.13 -4.67 -4.62
CA LEU A 32 -1.36 -3.83 -3.69
C LEU A 32 -0.23 -3.04 -4.35
N GLY A 33 0.03 -3.23 -5.65
CA GLY A 33 1.13 -2.58 -6.37
C GLY A 33 0.72 -1.85 -7.67
N THR A 34 -0.55 -1.51 -7.84
CA THR A 34 -1.11 -0.99 -9.12
C THR A 34 -1.03 0.52 -9.29
N TYR A 35 -0.48 1.24 -8.31
CA TYR A 35 -0.35 2.69 -8.30
C TYR A 35 1.12 3.10 -8.52
N PRO A 36 1.38 4.30 -9.07
CA PRO A 36 2.75 4.78 -9.28
C PRO A 36 3.44 5.10 -7.95
N SER A 37 4.72 4.75 -7.81
CA SER A 37 5.55 5.22 -6.70
C SER A 37 5.71 6.73 -6.76
N SER A 38 5.63 7.42 -5.61
CA SER A 38 5.74 8.89 -5.51
C SER A 38 6.61 9.33 -4.33
N GLN A 39 7.29 10.47 -4.52
CA GLN A 39 8.05 11.20 -3.49
C GLN A 39 7.31 12.45 -3.00
N ASP A 40 6.16 12.76 -3.58
CA ASP A 40 5.42 13.97 -3.24
C ASP A 40 4.96 13.91 -1.78
N PRO A 41 4.76 15.06 -1.13
CA PRO A 41 4.23 15.10 0.23
C PRO A 41 2.90 14.35 0.30
N ALA A 42 2.70 13.53 1.33
CA ALA A 42 1.48 12.72 1.47
C ALA A 42 0.17 13.54 1.46
N GLY A 43 0.21 14.82 1.83
CA GLY A 43 -0.95 15.72 1.77
C GLY A 43 -1.32 16.22 0.37
N GLU A 44 -0.46 15.96 -0.63
CA GLU A 44 -0.65 16.29 -2.04
C GLU A 44 -1.11 15.07 -2.86
N LEU A 45 -1.06 13.87 -2.25
CA LEU A 45 -1.46 12.61 -2.87
C LEU A 45 -2.97 12.39 -2.76
N GLY A 46 -3.56 11.86 -3.84
CA GLY A 46 -4.96 11.48 -3.92
C GLY A 46 -5.19 9.99 -3.67
N PRO A 47 -6.46 9.54 -3.66
CA PRO A 47 -6.80 8.13 -3.47
C PRO A 47 -6.19 7.18 -4.50
N ASP A 48 -5.94 7.65 -5.73
CA ASP A 48 -5.38 6.85 -6.82
C ASP A 48 -3.86 6.65 -6.71
N ASP A 49 -3.20 7.39 -5.81
CA ASP A 49 -1.76 7.25 -5.52
C ASP A 49 -1.48 6.19 -4.46
N PHE A 50 -2.48 5.41 -4.03
CA PHE A 50 -2.33 4.35 -3.04
C PHE A 50 -3.04 3.06 -3.50
N ALA A 51 -2.70 1.93 -2.87
CA ALA A 51 -3.42 0.68 -3.07
C ALA A 51 -4.90 0.83 -2.69
N GLN A 52 -5.79 0.44 -3.59
CA GLN A 52 -7.24 0.42 -3.33
C GLN A 52 -7.72 -1.01 -3.19
N ILE A 53 -8.28 -1.35 -2.03
CA ILE A 53 -8.85 -2.66 -1.75
C ILE A 53 -10.38 -2.63 -1.90
N PRO A 54 -11.00 -3.62 -2.57
CA PRO A 54 -12.46 -3.69 -2.67
C PRO A 54 -13.10 -3.84 -1.28
N LEU A 55 -14.18 -3.09 -1.02
CA LEU A 55 -15.00 -3.29 0.17
C LEU A 55 -15.78 -4.59 0.04
N LEU A 56 -15.57 -5.52 0.96
CA LEU A 56 -16.35 -6.75 1.06
C LEU A 56 -17.64 -6.48 1.83
N LEU A 57 -18.79 -6.68 1.17
CA LEU A 57 -20.10 -6.55 1.77
C LEU A 57 -20.62 -7.94 2.18
N VAL A 58 -21.13 -8.06 3.41
CA VAL A 58 -21.83 -9.26 3.87
C VAL A 58 -23.29 -9.18 3.39
N GLN A 59 -23.80 -10.27 2.84
CA GLN A 59 -25.19 -10.41 2.40
C GLN A 59 -26.06 -10.93 3.55
#